data_AF-A0A258S216-F1
#
_entry.id   AF-A0A258S216-F1
#
_cell.length_a   1.000
_cell.length_b   1.000
_cell.length_c   1.000
_cell.angle_alpha   90.00
_cell.angle_beta   90.00
_cell.angle_gamma   90.00
#
_symmetry.space_group_name_H-M   'P 1'
#
loop_
_entity.id
_entity.type
_entity.pdbx_description
1 polymer ?
#
loop_
_entity_poly.entity_id
_entity_poly.type
_entity_poly.pdbx_seq_one_letter_code
_entity_poly.pdbx_strand_id
1 'polypeptide(L)'
;MDRLELLAEEVNEDLLHGLIGKTAIHTNQVPLIESHYRVCPNDIQTAQMILQEHSPAVFGHEGSMCEISTHKSWAKNILTRIQPFGAIAT
;
A
#
# COMPACT_ATOMS: atom_id res chain seq x y z
N MET A 1 5.71 -29.51 -1.76
CA MET A 1 6.64 -28.37 -1.63
C MET A 1 5.78 -27.12 -1.63
N ASP A 2 5.89 -26.28 -0.61
CA ASP A 2 5.25 -24.95 -0.64
C ASP A 2 5.90 -24.12 -1.75
N ARG A 3 5.11 -23.72 -2.74
CA ARG A 3 5.58 -22.86 -3.85
C ARG A 3 5.44 -21.41 -3.44
N LEU A 4 6.33 -20.95 -2.56
CA LEU A 4 6.30 -19.57 -2.04
C LEU A 4 6.48 -18.52 -3.14
N GLU A 5 7.27 -18.83 -4.16
CA GLU A 5 7.44 -17.95 -5.34
C GLU A 5 6.12 -17.73 -6.07
N LEU A 6 5.37 -18.80 -6.34
CA LEU A 6 4.04 -18.71 -6.94
C LEU A 6 3.08 -17.91 -6.05
N LEU A 7 3.11 -18.12 -4.73
CA LEU A 7 2.28 -17.35 -3.81
C LEU A 7 2.60 -15.84 -3.86
N ALA A 8 3.88 -15.47 -3.98
CA ALA A 8 4.30 -14.07 -4.11
C ALA A 8 3.78 -13.44 -5.41
N GLU A 9 3.87 -14.17 -6.52
CA GLU A 9 3.31 -13.75 -7.82
C GLU A 9 1.80 -13.54 -7.73
N GLU A 10 1.07 -14.49 -7.15
CA GLU A 10 -0.36 -14.38 -7.00
C GLU A 10 -0.77 -13.20 -6.11
N VAL A 11 -0.06 -12.95 -5.00
CA VAL A 11 -0.35 -11.79 -4.13
C VAL A 11 -0.13 -10.48 -4.89
N ASN A 12 0.91 -10.42 -5.72
CA ASN A 12 1.17 -9.25 -6.56
C ASN A 12 0.05 -9.02 -7.58
N GLU A 13 -0.39 -10.09 -8.26
CA GLU A 13 -1.52 -10.01 -9.19
C GLU A 13 -2.82 -9.60 -8.49
N ASP A 14 -3.10 -10.15 -7.31
CA ASP A 14 -4.26 -9.78 -6.50
C ASP A 14 -4.26 -8.25 -6.21
N LEU A 15 -3.11 -7.70 -5.81
CA LEU A 15 -2.94 -6.27 -5.57
C LEU A 15 -3.15 -5.41 -6.82
N LEU A 16 -2.63 -5.83 -7.98
CA LEU A 16 -2.80 -5.13 -9.26
C LEU A 16 -4.27 -5.07 -9.69
N HIS A 17 -5.05 -6.10 -9.34
CA HIS A 17 -6.49 -6.15 -9.61
C HIS A 17 -7.35 -5.49 -8.51
N GLY A 18 -6.72 -4.86 -7.51
CA GLY A 18 -7.42 -4.14 -6.44
C GLY A 18 -7.97 -5.02 -5.32
N LEU A 19 -7.53 -6.29 -5.24
CA LEU A 19 -7.81 -7.13 -4.08
C LEU A 19 -6.91 -6.69 -2.91
N ILE A 20 -7.45 -6.82 -1.70
CA ILE A 20 -6.86 -6.28 -0.47
C ILE A 20 -6.52 -7.34 0.57
N GLY A 21 -6.52 -8.62 0.17
CA GLY A 21 -6.32 -9.74 1.08
C GLY A 21 -5.93 -11.02 0.34
N LYS A 22 -5.22 -11.90 1.05
CA LYS A 22 -4.81 -13.22 0.58
C LYS A 22 -5.06 -14.24 1.68
N THR A 23 -5.68 -15.36 1.33
CA THR A 23 -5.88 -16.46 2.27
C THR A 23 -4.58 -17.23 2.47
N ALA A 24 -4.13 -17.33 3.71
CA ALA A 24 -3.04 -18.23 4.10
C ALA A 24 -3.62 -19.60 4.48
N ILE A 25 -3.18 -20.67 3.83
CA ILE A 25 -3.57 -22.05 4.18
C ILE A 25 -2.59 -22.72 5.14
N HIS A 26 -1.43 -22.10 5.35
CA HIS A 26 -0.42 -22.54 6.30
C HIS A 26 0.27 -21.32 6.94
N THR A 27 0.66 -21.42 8.21
CA THR A 27 1.17 -20.29 9.00
C THR A 27 2.46 -19.69 8.44
N ASN A 28 3.30 -20.48 7.78
CA ASN A 28 4.52 -20.01 7.11
C ASN A 28 4.26 -19.06 5.92
N GLN A 29 3.04 -18.97 5.40
CA GLN A 29 2.67 -18.09 4.29
C GLN A 29 2.41 -16.65 4.76
N VAL A 30 2.02 -16.47 6.02
CA VAL A 30 1.63 -15.16 6.58
C VAL A 30 2.75 -14.13 6.43
N PRO A 31 4.01 -14.39 6.82
CA PRO A 31 5.07 -13.39 6.68
C PRO A 31 5.32 -12.95 5.24
N LEU A 32 5.20 -13.86 4.27
CA LEU A 32 5.32 -13.55 2.85
C LEU A 32 4.16 -12.65 2.42
N ILE A 33 2.92 -13.08 2.67
CA ILE A 33 1.71 -12.32 2.31
C ILE A 33 1.76 -10.91 2.90
N GLU A 34 2.06 -10.77 4.20
CA GLU A 34 2.11 -9.47 4.89
C GLU A 34 3.23 -8.57 4.35
N SER A 35 4.34 -9.13 3.87
CA SER A 35 5.42 -8.35 3.28
C SER A 35 4.99 -7.59 2.02
N HIS A 36 4.05 -8.12 1.23
CA HIS A 36 3.50 -7.45 0.05
C HIS A 36 2.50 -6.33 0.39
N TYR A 37 1.94 -6.32 1.60
CA TYR A 37 1.05 -5.24 2.06
C TYR A 37 1.79 -4.06 2.68
N ARG A 38 3.11 -4.14 2.82
CA ARG A 38 3.94 -3.00 3.23
C ARG A 38 3.77 -1.83 2.29
N VAL A 39 4.01 -0.64 2.83
CA VAL A 39 3.74 0.61 2.13
C VAL A 39 5.04 1.26 1.67
N CYS A 40 5.05 1.82 0.47
CA CYS A 40 6.15 2.64 -0.01
C CYS A 40 6.29 3.90 0.85
N PRO A 41 7.50 4.26 1.35
CA PRO A 41 7.73 5.50 2.09
C PRO A 41 7.22 6.75 1.36
N ASN A 42 7.35 6.78 0.05
CA ASN A 42 6.90 7.88 -0.78
C ASN A 42 5.36 8.05 -0.77
N ASP A 43 4.64 6.93 -0.84
CA ASP A 43 3.18 6.93 -0.76
C ASP A 43 2.71 7.41 0.61
N ILE A 44 3.43 7.06 1.68
CA ILE A 44 3.14 7.53 3.04
C ILE A 44 3.25 9.05 3.11
N GLN A 45 4.35 9.62 2.60
CA GLN A 45 4.55 11.07 2.57
C GLN A 45 3.47 11.77 1.73
N THR A 46 3.18 11.24 0.54
CA THR A 46 2.12 11.75 -0.34
C THR A 46 0.76 11.74 0.36
N ALA A 47 0.41 10.62 1.02
CA ALA A 47 -0.83 10.46 1.74
C ALA A 47 -0.96 11.45 2.90
N GLN A 48 0.12 11.68 3.65
CA GLN A 48 0.16 12.70 4.70
C GLN A 48 -0.09 14.09 4.12
N MET A 49 0.57 14.46 3.02
CA MET A 49 0.35 15.76 2.36
C MET A 49 -1.09 15.93 1.89
N ILE A 50 -1.70 14.90 1.27
CA ILE A 50 -3.11 14.95 0.84
C ILE A 50 -4.07 15.20 2.01
N LEU A 51 -3.76 14.68 3.19
CA LEU A 51 -4.63 14.74 4.37
C LEU A 51 -4.35 15.94 5.29
N GLN A 52 -3.33 16.76 5.00
CA GLN A 52 -3.07 17.99 5.74
C GLN A 52 -4.18 19.02 5.52
N GLU A 53 -4.55 19.72 6.60
CA GLU A 53 -5.71 20.63 6.63
C GLU A 53 -5.61 21.81 5.64
N HIS A 54 -4.38 22.27 5.37
CA HIS A 54 -4.12 23.45 4.53
C HIS A 54 -3.44 23.11 3.20
N SER A 55 -3.54 21.87 2.75
CA SER A 55 -2.99 21.48 1.45
C SER A 55 -3.77 22.13 0.30
N PRO A 56 -3.08 22.57 -0.78
CA PRO A 56 -3.75 23.04 -1.98
C PRO A 56 -4.66 21.95 -2.57
N ALA A 57 -5.78 22.32 -3.18
CA ALA A 57 -6.71 21.36 -3.77
C ALA A 57 -6.04 20.45 -4.82
N VAL A 58 -5.08 21.01 -5.57
CA VAL A 58 -4.20 20.31 -6.51
C VAL A 58 -2.76 20.77 -6.28
N PHE A 59 -1.82 19.83 -6.17
CA PHE A 59 -0.39 20.10 -6.00
C PHE A 59 0.47 19.02 -6.66
N GLY A 60 1.77 19.29 -6.83
CA GLY A 60 2.74 18.32 -7.33
C GLY A 60 3.58 17.74 -6.19
N HIS A 61 3.84 16.43 -6.23
CA HIS A 61 4.78 15.76 -5.33
C HIS A 61 5.44 14.60 -6.08
N GLU A 62 6.76 14.49 -6.02
CA GLU A 62 7.53 13.36 -6.60
C GLU A 62 7.20 13.12 -8.10
N GLY A 63 7.13 14.22 -8.85
CA GLY A 63 6.80 14.20 -10.27
C GLY A 63 5.34 13.88 -10.60
N SER A 64 4.49 13.67 -9.59
CA SER A 64 3.07 13.29 -9.75
C SER A 64 2.11 14.42 -9.34
N MET A 65 0.97 14.50 -10.03
CA MET A 65 -0.12 15.39 -9.65
C MET A 65 -0.97 14.75 -8.54
N CYS A 66 -1.18 15.49 -7.47
CA CYS A 66 -2.03 15.12 -6.35
C CYS A 66 -3.26 16.03 -6.31
N GLU A 67 -4.45 15.43 -6.30
CA GLU A 67 -5.72 16.14 -6.10
C GLU A 67 -6.40 15.63 -4.83
N ILE A 68 -6.77 16.52 -3.91
CA ILE A 68 -7.31 16.14 -2.60
C ILE A 68 -8.63 15.36 -2.75
N SER A 69 -9.59 15.89 -3.51
CA SER A 69 -10.92 15.26 -3.72
C SER A 69 -10.78 13.82 -4.21
N THR A 70 -9.92 13.61 -5.20
CA THR A 70 -9.73 12.33 -5.89
C THR A 70 -8.92 11.34 -5.05
N HIS A 71 -7.85 11.80 -4.39
CA HIS A 71 -6.89 10.90 -3.73
C HIS A 71 -7.09 10.77 -2.21
N LYS A 72 -8.05 11.47 -1.59
CA LYS A 72 -8.29 11.40 -0.13
C LYS A 72 -8.59 9.99 0.37
N SER A 73 -9.36 9.21 -0.39
CA SER A 73 -9.69 7.83 -0.01
C SER A 73 -8.45 6.93 -0.07
N TRP A 74 -7.66 7.05 -1.15
CA TRP A 74 -6.38 6.36 -1.30
C TRP A 74 -5.42 6.70 -0.15
N ALA A 75 -5.26 7.99 0.17
CA ALA A 75 -4.36 8.44 1.24
C ALA A 75 -4.74 7.84 2.61
N LYS A 76 -6.03 7.78 2.94
CA LYS A 76 -6.51 7.12 4.16
C LYS A 76 -6.16 5.63 4.18
N ASN A 77 -6.31 4.94 3.05
CA ASN A 77 -6.00 3.51 2.94
C ASN A 77 -4.50 3.25 3.13
N ILE A 78 -3.63 4.08 2.54
CA ILE A 78 -2.17 4.04 2.75
C ILE A 78 -1.83 4.16 4.25
N LEU A 79 -2.37 5.16 4.94
CA LEU A 79 -2.10 5.38 6.37
C LEU A 79 -2.78 4.34 7.27
N THR A 80 -3.84 3.68 6.83
CA THR A 80 -4.42 2.56 7.57
C THR A 80 -3.54 1.32 7.44
N ARG A 81 -2.98 1.09 6.25
CA ARG A 81 -2.16 -0.09 5.93
C ARG A 81 -0.77 -0.06 6.58
N ILE A 82 -0.22 1.13 6.83
CA ILE A 82 1.08 1.27 7.51
C ILE A 82 1.04 0.75 8.96
N GLN A 83 -0.10 0.85 9.65
CA GLN A 83 -0.25 0.46 11.06
C GLN A 83 0.05 -1.05 11.28
N PRO A 84 -0.62 -1.98 10.57
CA PRO A 84 -0.34 -3.41 10.73
C PRO A 84 0.91 -3.90 9.98
N PHE A 85 1.27 -3.33 8.82
CA PHE A 85 2.30 -3.91 7.95
C PHE A 85 3.63 -3.14 7.93
N GLY A 86 3.61 -1.85 8.28
CA GLY A 86 4.79 -0.99 8.22
C GLY A 86 5.19 -0.56 6.81
N ALA A 87 6.36 0.07 6.72
CA ALA A 87 6.95 0.52 5.46
C ALA A 87 7.95 -0.50 4.89
N ILE A 88 8.17 -0.43 3.58
CA ILE A 88 9.26 -1.18 2.92
C ILE A 88 10.60 -0.60 3.41
N ALA A 89 11.54 -1.48 3.81
CA ALA A 89 12.90 -1.07 4.17
C ALA A 89 13.63 -0.60 2.90
N THR A 90 14.32 0.54 3.00
CA THR A 90 15.15 1.11 1.92
C THR A 90 16.56 0.57 1.96
#